data_AF-A0A151UKT2-F1
#
_entry.id   AF-A0A151UKT2-F1
#
_cell.length_a   1.000
_cell.length_b   1.000
_cell.length_c   1.000
_cell.angle_alpha   90.00
_cell.angle_beta   90.00
_cell.angle_gamma   90.00
#
_symmetry.space_group_name_H-M   'P 1'
#
loop_
_entity.id
_entity.type
_entity.pdbx_description
1 polymer ?
#
loop_
_entity_poly.entity_id
_entity_poly.type
_entity_poly.pdbx_seq_one_letter_code
_entity_poly.pdbx_strand_id
1 'polypeptide(L)'
;APLTASPYKALALDELLSFYRHPVRSWFVQRLAVSFHQKTLELAADEPFIIDGLTRYQLNNRLVNALIDGQSVDRLFRLVRTAGLLPYGAFGELYWTRQCQEMTVLSELVRMWQLPETHSLEVSLTLNEVTLSGWLSRVQANGLLRWRPSTLSFRDILLLWLEHLTYCAMGGEGESRMFGTSGECRFAPLPACRAK
;
A
#
# COMPACT_ATOMS: atom_id res chain seq x y z
N ALA A 1 10.57 -11.86 33.92
CA ALA A 1 11.34 -12.54 32.86
C ALA A 1 10.73 -12.16 31.51
N PRO A 2 11.50 -11.91 30.44
CA PRO A 2 10.90 -11.71 29.11
C PRO A 2 10.08 -12.95 28.75
N LEU A 3 8.84 -12.75 28.31
CA LEU A 3 7.91 -13.83 27.96
C LEU A 3 8.56 -14.72 26.90
N THR A 4 8.72 -16.01 27.21
CA THR A 4 9.30 -16.99 26.28
C THR A 4 8.43 -17.07 25.04
N ALA A 5 9.03 -16.85 23.87
CA ALA A 5 8.34 -16.89 22.60
C ALA A 5 7.91 -18.33 22.27
N SER A 6 6.60 -18.60 22.22
CA SER A 6 6.11 -19.86 21.67
C SER A 6 6.44 -19.91 20.16
N PRO A 7 6.91 -21.05 19.62
CA PRO A 7 7.14 -21.19 18.19
C PRO A 7 5.80 -21.09 17.45
N TYR A 8 5.73 -20.21 16.45
CA TYR A 8 4.57 -20.10 15.57
C TYR A 8 4.58 -21.27 14.59
N LYS A 9 3.56 -22.13 14.64
CA LYS A 9 3.36 -23.19 13.65
C LYS A 9 2.63 -22.69 12.40
N ALA A 10 1.87 -21.61 12.53
CA ALA A 10 1.14 -20.96 11.45
C ALA A 10 1.28 -19.44 11.60
N LEU A 11 1.46 -18.73 10.48
CA LEU A 11 1.61 -17.30 10.40
C LEU A 11 0.80 -16.77 9.21
N ALA A 12 0.04 -15.69 9.41
CA ALA A 12 -0.64 -15.05 8.29
C ALA A 12 0.32 -14.10 7.53
N LEU A 13 0.21 -14.05 6.20
CA LEU A 13 0.99 -13.13 5.37
C LEU A 13 0.79 -11.67 5.81
N ASP A 14 -0.44 -11.29 6.13
CA ASP A 14 -0.76 -9.94 6.61
C ASP A 14 -0.07 -9.61 7.94
N GLU A 15 0.11 -10.59 8.82
CA GLU A 15 0.83 -10.41 10.08
C GLU A 15 2.32 -10.19 9.84
N LEU A 16 2.92 -10.94 8.90
CA LEU A 16 4.31 -10.75 8.48
C LEU A 16 4.53 -9.35 7.88
N LEU A 17 3.67 -8.95 6.95
CA LEU A 17 3.73 -7.62 6.33
C LEU A 17 3.50 -6.50 7.35
N SER A 18 2.55 -6.67 8.27
CA SER A 18 2.28 -5.72 9.35
C SER A 18 3.49 -5.59 10.29
N PHE A 19 4.16 -6.70 10.62
CA PHE A 19 5.37 -6.70 11.43
C PHE A 19 6.46 -5.84 10.79
N TYR A 20 6.82 -6.12 9.54
CA TYR A 20 7.88 -5.37 8.83
C TYR A 20 7.49 -3.94 8.49
N ARG A 21 6.19 -3.62 8.45
CA ARG A 21 5.73 -2.24 8.35
C ARG A 21 6.14 -1.43 9.57
N HIS A 22 6.10 -1.97 10.78
CA HIS A 22 6.56 -1.26 11.97
C HIS A 22 7.02 -2.22 13.08
N PRO A 23 8.25 -2.77 13.01
CA PRO A 23 8.67 -3.89 13.86
C PRO A 23 8.67 -3.55 15.35
N VAL A 24 9.11 -2.34 15.72
CA VAL A 24 9.12 -1.88 17.11
C VAL A 24 7.70 -1.84 17.70
N ARG A 25 6.74 -1.20 17.01
CA ARG A 25 5.33 -1.17 17.40
C ARG A 25 4.75 -2.59 17.49
N SER A 26 5.01 -3.42 16.48
CA SER A 26 4.53 -4.80 16.45
C SER A 26 5.07 -5.60 17.64
N TRP A 27 6.32 -5.38 18.04
CA TRP A 27 6.86 -5.97 19.26
C TRP A 27 6.12 -5.52 20.52
N PHE A 28 5.86 -4.21 20.71
CA PHE A 28 5.07 -3.72 21.85
C PHE A 28 3.67 -4.33 21.88
N VAL A 29 2.99 -4.37 20.73
CA VAL A 29 1.62 -4.88 20.64
C VAL A 29 1.56 -6.41 20.79
N GLN A 30 2.42 -7.15 20.09
CA GLN A 30 2.36 -8.62 20.04
C GLN A 30 3.07 -9.31 21.21
N ARG A 31 4.18 -8.74 21.71
CA ARG A 31 4.97 -9.35 22.81
C ARG A 31 4.57 -8.82 24.17
N LEU A 32 4.38 -7.50 24.30
CA LEU A 32 4.04 -6.89 25.57
C LEU A 32 2.53 -6.68 25.76
N ALA A 33 1.72 -6.90 24.73
CA ALA A 33 0.29 -6.56 24.73
C ALA A 33 0.02 -5.08 25.10
N VAL A 34 0.97 -4.19 24.79
CA VAL A 34 0.88 -2.75 25.06
C VAL A 34 0.59 -2.00 23.78
N SER A 35 -0.49 -1.24 23.77
CA SER A 35 -0.80 -0.29 22.70
C SER A 35 -1.02 1.11 23.27
N PHE A 36 -0.23 2.06 22.79
CA PHE A 36 -0.34 3.48 23.14
C PHE A 36 -1.41 4.13 22.25
N HIS A 37 -2.65 4.16 22.74
CA HIS A 37 -3.74 4.85 22.06
C HIS A 37 -3.86 6.28 22.59
N GLN A 38 -3.12 7.20 21.99
CA GLN A 38 -3.35 8.62 22.23
C GLN A 38 -4.38 9.10 21.21
N LYS A 39 -5.66 9.04 21.59
CA LYS A 39 -6.76 9.58 20.78
C LYS A 39 -7.04 11.00 21.25
N THR A 40 -6.20 11.94 20.87
CA THR A 40 -6.58 13.35 20.95
C THR A 40 -7.37 13.65 19.69
N LEU A 41 -8.70 13.56 19.79
CA LEU A 41 -9.59 14.15 18.79
C LEU A 41 -9.52 15.66 19.00
N GLU A 42 -8.51 16.30 18.39
CA GLU A 42 -8.55 17.74 18.21
C GLU A 42 -9.59 18.02 17.12
N LEU A 43 -10.76 18.49 17.54
CA LEU A 43 -11.74 19.04 16.62
C LEU A 43 -11.16 20.35 16.08
N ALA A 44 -11.00 20.44 14.77
CA ALA A 44 -10.64 21.71 14.14
C ALA A 44 -11.75 22.72 14.42
N ALA A 45 -11.40 23.85 15.03
CA ALA A 45 -12.36 24.93 15.30
C ALA A 45 -12.75 25.68 14.02
N ASP A 46 -11.86 25.66 13.01
CA ASP A 46 -11.97 26.44 11.79
C ASP A 46 -11.92 25.56 10.53
N GLU A 47 -12.39 26.13 9.41
CA GLU A 47 -12.34 25.50 8.08
C GLU A 47 -10.88 25.24 7.62
N PRO A 48 -10.61 24.10 6.95
CA PRO A 48 -9.26 23.77 6.51
C PRO A 48 -8.80 24.65 5.34
N PHE A 49 -7.96 25.65 5.63
CA PHE A 49 -7.20 26.39 4.61
C PHE A 49 -6.03 25.58 4.04
N ILE A 50 -5.52 24.62 4.82
CA ILE A 50 -4.40 23.74 4.46
C ILE A 50 -4.84 22.30 4.67
N ILE A 51 -4.57 21.45 3.69
CA ILE A 51 -4.83 20.02 3.79
C ILE A 51 -3.64 19.35 4.48
N ASP A 52 -3.91 18.67 5.59
CA ASP A 52 -2.90 17.94 6.34
C ASP A 52 -2.33 16.76 5.54
N GLY A 53 -1.18 16.26 5.97
CA GLY A 53 -0.45 15.20 5.26
C GLY A 53 -1.27 13.92 5.09
N LEU A 54 -2.08 13.55 6.08
CA LEU A 54 -2.87 12.31 6.04
C LEU A 54 -4.06 12.45 5.09
N THR A 55 -4.83 13.54 5.18
CA THR A 55 -5.95 13.78 4.26
C THR A 55 -5.46 13.88 2.82
N ARG A 56 -4.34 14.58 2.58
CA ARG A 56 -3.72 14.63 1.25
C ARG A 56 -3.37 13.24 0.73
N TYR A 57 -2.74 12.40 1.54
CA TYR A 57 -2.41 11.03 1.14
C TYR A 57 -3.66 10.21 0.81
N GLN A 58 -4.69 10.27 1.65
CA GLN A 58 -5.95 9.56 1.42
C GLN A 58 -6.65 10.04 0.15
N LEU A 59 -6.65 11.35 -0.08
CA LEU A 59 -7.22 11.98 -1.27
C LEU A 59 -6.50 11.52 -2.53
N ASN A 60 -5.17 11.63 -2.55
CA ASN A 60 -4.37 11.23 -3.70
C ASN A 60 -4.47 9.72 -3.96
N ASN A 61 -4.64 8.89 -2.93
CA ASN A 61 -4.82 7.46 -3.09
C ASN A 61 -6.16 7.14 -3.78
N ARG A 62 -7.24 7.84 -3.41
CA ARG A 62 -8.52 7.72 -4.12
C ARG A 62 -8.41 8.24 -5.56
N LEU A 63 -7.74 9.37 -5.75
CA LEU A 63 -7.57 10.02 -7.05
C LEU A 63 -6.79 9.15 -8.03
N VAL A 64 -5.63 8.61 -7.62
CA VAL A 64 -4.82 7.75 -8.51
C VAL A 64 -5.56 6.47 -8.89
N ASN A 65 -6.28 5.83 -7.96
CA ASN A 65 -7.07 4.64 -8.30
C ASN A 65 -8.23 4.96 -9.23
N ALA A 66 -8.96 6.08 -9.01
CA ALA A 66 -9.99 6.54 -9.92
C ALA A 66 -9.44 6.82 -11.33
N LEU A 67 -8.26 7.45 -11.41
CA LEU A 67 -7.56 7.71 -12.67
C LEU A 67 -7.08 6.43 -13.36
N ILE A 68 -6.68 5.39 -12.63
CA ILE A 68 -6.28 4.09 -13.17
C ILE A 68 -7.50 3.30 -13.67
N ASP A 69 -8.63 3.39 -12.97
CA ASP A 69 -9.87 2.70 -13.33
C ASP A 69 -10.67 3.43 -14.43
N GLY A 70 -10.24 4.63 -14.82
CA GLY A 70 -10.89 5.43 -15.88
C GLY A 70 -12.16 6.13 -15.41
N GLN A 71 -12.29 6.35 -14.10
CA GLN A 71 -13.43 7.01 -13.49
C GLN A 71 -13.34 8.54 -13.66
N SER A 72 -14.49 9.21 -13.64
CA SER A 72 -14.56 10.66 -13.80
C SER A 72 -14.00 11.39 -12.58
N VAL A 73 -12.91 12.14 -12.79
CA VAL A 73 -12.27 13.00 -11.78
C VAL A 73 -13.23 14.07 -11.27
N ASP A 74 -14.09 14.62 -12.11
CA ASP A 74 -15.07 15.66 -11.73
C ASP A 74 -16.08 15.16 -10.70
N ARG A 75 -16.48 13.88 -10.78
CA ARG A 75 -17.38 13.28 -9.78
C ARG A 75 -16.67 13.16 -8.45
N LEU A 76 -15.41 12.73 -8.46
CA LEU A 76 -14.60 12.64 -7.24
C LEU A 76 -14.40 14.02 -6.63
N PHE A 77 -14.10 15.03 -7.44
CA PHE A 77 -13.99 16.42 -6.99
C PHE A 77 -15.26 16.90 -6.26
N ARG A 78 -16.44 16.68 -6.85
CA ARG A 78 -17.71 17.06 -6.21
C ARG A 78 -17.90 16.38 -4.86
N LEU A 79 -17.60 15.08 -4.77
CA LEU A 79 -17.72 14.32 -3.51
C LEU A 79 -16.78 14.86 -2.43
N VAL A 80 -15.52 15.11 -2.78
CA VAL A 80 -14.52 15.63 -1.86
C VAL A 80 -14.88 17.05 -1.42
N ARG A 81 -15.36 17.90 -2.33
CA ARG A 81 -15.84 19.25 -2.03
C ARG A 81 -17.04 19.23 -1.08
N THR A 82 -18.02 18.37 -1.31
CA THR A 82 -19.19 18.23 -0.42
C THR A 82 -18.83 17.69 0.97
N ALA A 83 -17.72 16.95 1.08
CA ALA A 83 -17.22 16.44 2.35
C ALA A 83 -16.45 17.49 3.16
N GLY A 84 -16.24 18.70 2.64
CA GLY A 84 -15.50 19.76 3.33
C GLY A 84 -14.00 19.47 3.49
N LEU A 85 -13.44 18.57 2.65
CA LEU A 85 -12.03 18.17 2.73
C LEU A 85 -11.08 19.09 1.95
N LEU A 86 -11.63 19.98 1.11
CA LEU A 86 -10.87 20.93 0.30
C LEU A 86 -11.08 22.35 0.84
N PRO A 87 -10.08 23.23 0.68
CA PRO A 87 -10.25 24.66 0.95
C PRO A 87 -11.38 25.27 0.13
N TYR A 88 -11.99 26.32 0.67
CA TYR A 88 -13.11 27.01 0.03
C TYR A 88 -12.76 27.63 -1.35
N GLY A 89 -13.72 27.56 -2.27
CA GLY A 89 -13.70 28.29 -3.54
C GLY A 89 -12.52 27.96 -4.46
N ALA A 90 -11.95 28.99 -5.07
CA ALA A 90 -10.89 28.86 -6.08
C ALA A 90 -9.61 28.19 -5.55
N PHE A 91 -9.31 28.29 -4.26
CA PHE A 91 -8.14 27.64 -3.68
C PHE A 91 -8.25 26.12 -3.70
N GLY A 92 -9.45 25.58 -3.41
CA GLY A 92 -9.72 24.14 -3.51
C GLY A 92 -9.65 23.63 -4.94
N GLU A 93 -10.14 24.42 -5.91
CA GLU A 93 -10.07 24.08 -7.34
C GLU A 93 -8.62 24.07 -7.86
N LEU A 94 -7.81 25.07 -7.49
CA LEU A 94 -6.39 25.12 -7.85
C LEU A 94 -5.62 23.96 -7.22
N TYR A 95 -5.86 23.68 -5.94
CA TYR A 95 -5.26 22.54 -5.25
C TYR A 95 -5.61 21.23 -5.95
N TRP A 96 -6.90 21.02 -6.22
CA TRP A 96 -7.38 19.82 -6.89
C TRP A 96 -6.75 19.64 -8.27
N THR A 97 -6.68 20.72 -9.06
CA THR A 97 -6.08 20.71 -10.39
C THR A 97 -4.61 20.26 -10.33
N ARG A 98 -3.84 20.78 -9.37
CA ARG A 98 -2.45 20.37 -9.16
C ARG A 98 -2.34 18.88 -8.78
N GLN A 99 -3.17 18.42 -7.84
CA GLN A 99 -3.16 17.01 -7.46
C GLN A 99 -3.55 16.09 -8.63
N CYS A 100 -4.49 16.52 -9.48
CA CYS A 100 -4.85 15.79 -10.69
C CYS A 100 -3.66 15.68 -11.65
N GLN A 101 -2.95 16.79 -11.91
CA GLN A 101 -1.77 16.76 -12.77
C GLN A 101 -0.70 15.78 -12.27
N GLU A 102 -0.36 15.84 -10.97
CA GLU A 102 0.62 14.93 -10.37
C GLU A 102 0.16 13.46 -10.42
N MET A 103 -1.12 13.18 -10.12
CA MET A 103 -1.64 11.82 -10.11
C MET A 103 -1.88 11.27 -11.53
N THR A 104 -2.14 12.11 -12.52
CA THR A 104 -2.28 11.69 -13.92
C THR A 104 -0.98 11.07 -14.40
N VAL A 105 0.17 11.72 -14.16
CA VAL A 105 1.49 11.19 -14.53
C VAL A 105 1.72 9.79 -13.91
N LEU A 106 1.45 9.64 -12.62
CA LEU A 106 1.58 8.34 -11.95
C LEU A 106 0.59 7.31 -12.52
N SER A 107 -0.65 7.70 -12.78
CA SER A 107 -1.68 6.79 -13.29
C SER A 107 -1.36 6.30 -14.70
N GLU A 108 -0.83 7.15 -15.57
CA GLU A 108 -0.41 6.79 -16.92
C GLU A 108 0.73 5.78 -16.88
N LEU A 109 1.74 6.01 -16.03
CA LEU A 109 2.82 5.05 -15.81
C LEU A 109 2.29 3.70 -15.34
N VAL A 110 1.38 3.67 -14.36
CA VAL A 110 0.78 2.41 -13.89
C VAL A 110 -0.01 1.72 -15.01
N ARG A 111 -0.81 2.46 -15.77
CA ARG A 111 -1.60 1.93 -16.89
C ARG A 111 -0.74 1.28 -17.98
N MET A 112 0.46 1.80 -18.23
CA MET A 112 1.39 1.21 -19.21
C MET A 112 1.83 -0.21 -18.85
N TRP A 113 1.92 -0.52 -17.55
CA TRP A 113 2.36 -1.83 -17.06
C TRP A 113 1.20 -2.71 -16.60
N GLN A 114 0.00 -2.15 -16.46
CA GLN A 114 -1.16 -2.86 -16.00
C GLN A 114 -1.71 -3.79 -17.09
N LEU A 115 -1.75 -5.08 -16.76
CA LEU A 115 -2.47 -6.07 -17.56
C LEU A 115 -3.97 -6.10 -17.15
N PRO A 116 -4.88 -6.36 -18.12
CA PRO A 116 -6.32 -6.35 -17.88
C PRO A 116 -6.77 -7.48 -16.95
N GLU A 117 -6.09 -8.62 -17.01
CA GLU A 117 -6.39 -9.78 -16.16
C GLU A 117 -5.54 -9.74 -14.89
N THR A 118 -6.23 -9.61 -13.75
CA THR A 118 -5.62 -9.77 -12.43
C THR A 118 -6.44 -10.74 -11.61
N HIS A 119 -5.79 -11.55 -10.78
CA HIS A 119 -6.45 -12.47 -9.86
C HIS A 119 -5.88 -12.36 -8.45
N SER A 120 -6.56 -12.99 -7.49
CA SER A 120 -6.04 -13.16 -6.15
C SER A 120 -5.43 -14.54 -6.03
N LEU A 121 -4.16 -14.61 -5.60
CA LEU A 121 -3.44 -15.85 -5.39
C LEU A 121 -3.53 -16.23 -3.91
N GLU A 122 -4.07 -17.41 -3.63
CA GLU A 122 -4.04 -17.99 -2.29
C GLU A 122 -2.62 -18.44 -1.97
N VAL A 123 -2.09 -17.95 -0.85
CA VAL A 123 -0.76 -18.27 -0.36
C VAL A 123 -0.91 -19.41 0.65
N SER A 124 -0.19 -20.50 0.41
CA SER A 124 -0.03 -21.61 1.34
C SER A 124 1.37 -22.18 1.20
N LEU A 125 2.32 -21.62 1.95
CA LEU A 125 3.74 -22.00 1.91
C LEU A 125 4.16 -22.66 3.22
N THR A 126 4.82 -23.81 3.12
CA THR A 126 5.49 -24.42 4.26
C THR A 126 6.95 -24.00 4.26
N LEU A 127 7.35 -23.20 5.26
CA LEU A 127 8.69 -22.71 5.51
C LEU A 127 9.22 -23.40 6.77
N ASN A 128 9.97 -24.50 6.61
CA ASN A 128 10.41 -25.38 7.70
C ASN A 128 9.22 -25.88 8.55
N GLU A 129 9.15 -25.49 9.83
CA GLU A 129 8.08 -25.86 10.76
C GLU A 129 6.91 -24.86 10.77
N VAL A 130 6.94 -23.83 9.93
CA VAL A 130 5.96 -22.73 9.91
C VAL A 130 5.18 -22.75 8.61
N THR A 131 3.86 -22.68 8.69
CA THR A 131 3.00 -22.45 7.52
C THR A 131 2.66 -20.97 7.37
N LEU A 132 2.94 -20.39 6.21
CA LEU A 132 2.54 -19.04 5.83
C LEU A 132 1.27 -19.13 4.98
N SER A 133 0.19 -18.50 5.44
CA SER A 133 -1.09 -18.48 4.74
C SER A 133 -1.61 -17.07 4.51
N GLY A 134 -2.36 -16.85 3.42
CA GLY A 134 -2.95 -15.54 3.15
C GLY A 134 -3.33 -15.35 1.68
N TRP A 135 -3.46 -14.10 1.26
CA TRP A 135 -3.84 -13.76 -0.11
C TRP A 135 -2.94 -12.69 -0.69
N LEU A 136 -2.44 -12.91 -1.90
CA LEU A 136 -1.83 -11.86 -2.72
C LEU A 136 -2.86 -11.37 -3.72
N SER A 137 -3.32 -10.13 -3.55
CA SER A 137 -4.27 -9.50 -4.46
C SER A 137 -3.58 -8.92 -5.70
N ARG A 138 -4.35 -8.79 -6.79
CA ARG A 138 -3.93 -8.09 -8.03
C ARG A 138 -2.66 -8.69 -8.64
N VAL A 139 -2.53 -10.01 -8.61
CA VAL A 139 -1.46 -10.74 -9.31
C VAL A 139 -1.79 -10.73 -10.80
N GLN A 140 -0.81 -10.35 -11.60
CA GLN A 140 -0.86 -10.29 -13.06
C GLN A 140 -0.06 -11.44 -13.67
N ALA A 141 -0.28 -11.73 -14.95
CA ALA A 141 0.47 -12.76 -15.68
C ALA A 141 1.99 -12.52 -15.68
N ASN A 142 2.42 -11.26 -15.66
CA ASN A 142 3.82 -10.84 -15.61
C ASN A 142 4.34 -10.56 -14.18
N GLY A 143 3.55 -10.84 -13.13
CA GLY A 143 3.95 -10.75 -11.73
C GLY A 143 3.12 -9.77 -10.90
N LEU A 144 3.78 -8.91 -10.10
CA LEU A 144 3.10 -8.00 -9.17
C LEU A 144 3.25 -6.55 -9.63
N LEU A 145 2.15 -5.80 -9.66
CA LEU A 145 2.15 -4.37 -9.93
C LEU A 145 1.50 -3.61 -8.79
N ARG A 146 2.29 -2.76 -8.12
CA ARG A 146 1.87 -1.94 -6.99
C ARG A 146 2.11 -0.46 -7.25
N TRP A 147 1.38 0.39 -6.56
CA TRP A 147 1.58 1.84 -6.66
C TRP A 147 1.13 2.55 -5.39
N ARG A 148 1.72 3.71 -5.13
CA ARG A 148 1.33 4.60 -4.04
C ARG A 148 1.50 6.06 -4.46
N PRO A 149 0.60 6.96 -4.02
CA PRO A 149 0.69 8.40 -4.29
C PRO A 149 1.69 9.10 -3.35
N SER A 150 2.89 8.54 -3.21
CA SER A 150 3.97 9.09 -2.39
C SER A 150 5.32 8.66 -2.95
N THR A 151 6.39 9.31 -2.53
CA THR A 151 7.75 8.80 -2.73
C THR A 151 7.88 7.44 -2.05
N LEU A 152 8.59 6.52 -2.70
CA LEU A 152 8.82 5.18 -2.17
C LEU A 152 9.79 5.24 -1.00
N SER A 153 9.36 4.77 0.16
CA SER A 153 10.24 4.58 1.30
C SER A 153 10.91 3.21 1.24
N PHE A 154 12.02 3.02 1.97
CA PHE A 154 12.62 1.69 2.13
C PHE A 154 11.62 0.66 2.67
N ARG A 155 10.67 1.09 3.50
CA ARG A 155 9.60 0.23 4.01
C ARG A 155 8.71 -0.27 2.89
N ASP A 156 8.34 0.58 1.94
CA ASP A 156 7.53 0.18 0.79
C ASP A 156 8.26 -0.85 -0.07
N ILE A 157 9.56 -0.62 -0.30
CA ILE A 157 10.46 -1.53 -1.02
C ILE A 157 10.54 -2.89 -0.31
N LEU A 158 10.71 -2.89 1.01
CA LEU A 158 10.76 -4.12 1.83
C LEU A 158 9.44 -4.89 1.80
N LEU A 159 8.30 -4.20 1.86
CA LEU A 159 7.00 -4.85 1.78
C LEU A 159 6.77 -5.47 0.40
N LEU A 160 7.13 -4.77 -0.68
CA LEU A 160 7.10 -5.33 -2.03
C LEU A 160 8.03 -6.55 -2.15
N TRP A 161 9.20 -6.50 -1.53
CA TRP A 161 10.15 -7.61 -1.53
C TRP A 161 9.57 -8.86 -0.85
N LEU A 162 8.92 -8.72 0.31
CA LEU A 162 8.28 -9.83 1.00
C LEU A 162 7.13 -10.45 0.19
N GLU A 163 6.33 -9.62 -0.47
CA GLU A 163 5.28 -10.09 -1.38
C GLU A 163 5.88 -10.79 -2.61
N HIS A 164 6.97 -10.26 -3.15
CA HIS A 164 7.68 -10.84 -4.28
C HIS A 164 8.28 -12.22 -3.93
N LEU A 165 8.92 -12.34 -2.76
CA LEU A 165 9.40 -13.64 -2.26
C LEU A 165 8.25 -14.64 -2.12
N THR A 166 7.12 -14.20 -1.55
CA THR A 166 5.93 -15.03 -1.40
C THR A 166 5.39 -15.47 -2.77
N TYR A 167 5.31 -14.56 -3.73
CA TYR A 167 4.88 -14.83 -5.10
C TYR A 167 5.82 -15.84 -5.81
N CYS A 168 7.13 -15.64 -5.75
CA CYS A 168 8.11 -16.55 -6.35
C CYS A 168 8.14 -17.93 -5.66
N ALA A 169 7.99 -17.98 -4.34
CA ALA A 169 7.94 -19.24 -3.59
C ALA A 169 6.69 -20.08 -3.92
N MET A 170 5.59 -19.43 -4.32
CA MET A 170 4.38 -20.07 -4.84
C MET A 170 4.52 -20.55 -6.30
N GLY A 171 5.67 -20.34 -6.94
CA GLY A 171 5.93 -20.73 -8.33
C GLY A 171 5.75 -19.62 -9.36
N GLY A 172 5.57 -18.37 -8.93
CA GLY A 172 5.49 -17.22 -9.83
C GLY A 172 6.84 -16.88 -10.48
N GLU A 173 6.86 -16.77 -11.81
CA GLU A 173 8.08 -16.47 -12.60
C GLU A 173 8.14 -15.01 -13.10
N GLY A 174 7.16 -14.19 -12.71
CA GLY A 174 7.06 -12.78 -13.08
C GLY A 174 7.95 -11.83 -12.25
N GLU A 175 8.05 -10.60 -12.74
CA GLU A 175 8.71 -9.51 -12.02
C GLU A 175 7.76 -8.80 -11.05
N SER A 176 8.29 -8.07 -10.08
CA SER A 176 7.46 -7.26 -9.17
C SER A 176 7.88 -5.80 -9.25
N ARG A 177 6.90 -4.93 -9.52
CA ARG A 177 7.09 -3.50 -9.75
C ARG A 177 6.25 -2.68 -8.79
N MET A 178 6.82 -1.57 -8.34
CA MET A 178 6.11 -0.58 -7.56
C MET A 178 6.42 0.83 -8.04
N PHE A 179 5.39 1.63 -8.27
CA PHE A 179 5.51 3.04 -8.66
C PHE A 179 5.14 3.98 -7.50
N GLY A 180 5.99 4.97 -7.26
CA GLY A 180 5.68 6.12 -6.41
C GLY A 180 5.47 7.37 -7.24
N THR A 181 5.10 8.48 -6.60
CA THR A 181 5.07 9.80 -7.27
C THR A 181 6.44 10.22 -7.76
N SER A 182 7.49 9.73 -7.11
CA SER A 182 8.87 9.83 -7.55
C SER A 182 9.59 8.51 -7.31
N GLY A 183 10.07 7.91 -8.40
CA GLY A 183 10.82 6.66 -8.39
C GLY A 183 9.97 5.41 -8.63
N GLU A 184 10.68 4.36 -9.04
CA GLU A 184 10.15 3.01 -9.19
C GLU A 184 11.03 2.03 -8.41
N CYS A 185 10.44 0.90 -8.02
CA CYS A 185 11.17 -0.25 -7.51
C CYS A 185 10.81 -1.45 -8.37
N ARG A 186 11.82 -2.25 -8.72
CA ARG A 186 11.65 -3.47 -9.51
C ARG A 186 12.48 -4.61 -8.93
N PHE A 187 11.85 -5.77 -8.81
CA PHE A 187 12.48 -7.04 -8.50
C PHE A 187 12.37 -7.99 -9.68
N ALA A 188 13.51 -8.53 -10.10
CA ALA A 188 13.60 -9.57 -11.12
C ALA A 188 13.13 -10.91 -10.52
N PRO A 189 12.57 -11.83 -11.34
CA PRO A 189 12.08 -13.10 -10.86
C PRO A 189 13.17 -13.92 -10.16
N LEU A 190 12.78 -14.61 -9.08
CA LEU A 190 13.65 -15.52 -8.34
C LEU A 190 13.18 -16.97 -8.45
N PRO A 191 14.10 -17.95 -8.55
CA PRO A 191 13.74 -19.36 -8.44
C PRO A 191 13.07 -19.66 -7.10
N ALA A 192 12.00 -20.47 -7.11
CA ALA A 192 11.24 -20.81 -5.90
C ALA A 192 12.11 -21.37 -4.76
N CYS A 193 13.17 -22.13 -5.06
CA CYS A 193 14.11 -22.67 -4.06
C CYS A 193 14.92 -21.59 -3.33
N ARG A 194 15.13 -20.41 -3.93
CA ARG A 194 15.80 -19.27 -3.31
C ARG A 194 14.82 -18.32 -2.61
N ALA A 195 13.54 -18.41 -2.95
CA ALA A 195 12.50 -17.57 -2.39
C ALA A 195 11.94 -18.12 -1.06
N LYS A 196 12.04 -19.44 -0.86
CA LYS A 196 11.76 -20.13 0.41
C LYS A 196 12.94 -20.02 1.37
#